data_AF-A0A7K4HC16-F1
#
_entry.id   AF-A0A7K4HC16-F1
#
_cell.length_a   1.000
_cell.length_b   1.000
_cell.length_c   1.000
_cell.angle_alpha   90.00
_cell.angle_beta   90.00
_cell.angle_gamma   90.00
#
_symmetry.space_group_name_H-M   'P 1'
#
loop_
_entity.id
_entity.type
_entity.pdbx_description
1 polymer ?
#
loop_
_entity_poly.entity_id
_entity_poly.type
_entity_poly.pdbx_seq_one_letter_code
_entity_poly.pdbx_strand_id
1 'polypeptide(L)'
;MIQQDLSIEGINANQVIERFCYEFQPDAKFIIAKGDVHVYIIERFFLRSSSDISATILFELKNTNHLGVHITIAGGGNMYGITFGAQNSLLKKLRKFFTKLSDKTDLIEKH
;
A
#
# COMPACT_ATOMS: atom_id res chain seq x y z
N MET A 1 2.61 -2.23 14.72
CA MET A 1 1.87 -1.56 13.63
C MET A 1 2.85 -0.64 12.94
N ILE A 2 2.88 -0.63 11.61
CA ILE A 2 3.77 0.23 10.81
C ILE A 2 2.88 1.18 10.01
N GLN A 3 3.24 2.47 10.01
CA GLN A 3 2.58 3.49 9.21
C GLN A 3 3.61 4.19 8.32
N GLN A 4 3.23 4.51 7.09
CA GLN A 4 4.07 5.24 6.15
C GLN A 4 3.19 6.11 5.23
N ASP A 5 3.55 7.39 5.15
CA ASP A 5 2.89 8.35 4.29
C ASP A 5 3.82 8.72 3.12
N LEU A 6 3.26 8.78 1.92
CA LEU A 6 3.98 9.11 0.69
C LEU A 6 3.21 10.17 -0.10
N SER A 7 3.95 11.07 -0.74
CA SER A 7 3.41 12.00 -1.74
C SER A 7 4.03 11.68 -3.09
N ILE A 8 3.20 11.34 -4.07
CA ILE A 8 3.62 11.08 -5.45
C ILE A 8 3.20 12.26 -6.30
N GLU A 9 4.18 12.87 -6.99
CA GLU A 9 3.96 14.04 -7.83
C GLU A 9 4.43 13.76 -9.27
N GLY A 10 3.82 14.45 -10.24
CA GLY A 10 4.24 14.42 -11.64
C GLY A 10 3.85 13.15 -12.43
N ILE A 11 3.09 12.22 -11.83
CA ILE A 11 2.52 11.06 -12.51
C ILE A 11 1.00 11.10 -12.36
N ASN A 12 0.28 10.69 -13.41
CA ASN A 12 -1.17 10.58 -13.37
C ASN A 12 -1.61 9.63 -12.23
N ALA A 13 -2.37 10.15 -11.27
CA ALA A 13 -2.81 9.43 -10.08
C ALA A 13 -3.63 8.16 -10.42
N ASN A 14 -4.49 8.23 -11.43
CA ASN A 14 -5.30 7.08 -11.87
C ASN A 14 -4.41 5.96 -12.43
N GLN A 15 -3.37 6.30 -13.20
CA GLN A 15 -2.42 5.30 -13.72
C GLN A 15 -1.66 4.60 -12.60
N VAL A 16 -1.30 5.32 -11.53
CA VAL A 16 -0.66 4.73 -10.35
C VAL A 16 -1.59 3.74 -9.68
N ILE A 17 -2.85 4.12 -9.47
CA ILE A 17 -3.88 3.27 -8.84
C ILE A 17 -4.18 2.03 -9.68
N GLU A 18 -4.36 2.18 -11.00
CA GLU A 18 -4.59 1.07 -11.92
C GLU A 18 -3.42 0.07 -11.90
N ARG A 19 -2.19 0.58 -11.96
CA ARG A 19 -0.99 -0.27 -11.91
C ARG A 19 -0.85 -0.96 -10.55
N PHE A 20 -1.19 -0.28 -9.46
CA PHE A 20 -1.22 -0.88 -8.13
C PHE A 20 -2.23 -2.04 -8.08
N CYS A 21 -3.44 -1.84 -8.60
CA CYS A 21 -4.45 -2.89 -8.68
C CYS A 21 -3.93 -4.10 -9.45
N TYR A 22 -3.29 -3.89 -10.59
CA TYR A 22 -2.73 -4.96 -11.41
C TYR A 22 -1.62 -5.75 -10.69
N GLU A 23 -0.66 -5.09 -10.04
CA GLU A 23 0.51 -5.74 -9.43
C GLU A 23 0.19 -6.44 -8.09
N PHE A 24 -0.85 -5.98 -7.40
CA PHE A 24 -1.27 -6.53 -6.11
C PHE A 24 -2.53 -7.40 -6.21
N GLN A 25 -3.12 -7.60 -7.40
CA GLN A 25 -4.07 -8.70 -7.62
C GLN A 25 -3.36 -10.06 -7.56
N PRO A 26 -3.98 -11.10 -6.96
CA PRO A 26 -5.30 -11.13 -6.32
C PRO A 26 -5.29 -10.75 -4.83
N ASP A 27 -4.13 -10.45 -4.23
CA ASP A 27 -3.97 -10.22 -2.79
C ASP A 27 -4.74 -8.97 -2.29
N ALA A 28 -4.93 -7.96 -3.16
CA ALA A 28 -5.61 -6.72 -2.84
C ALA A 28 -7.13 -6.82 -3.07
N LYS A 29 -7.89 -6.61 -1.99
CA LYS A 29 -9.34 -6.37 -2.02
C LYS A 29 -9.58 -4.86 -2.05
N PHE A 30 -10.25 -4.40 -3.09
CA PHE A 30 -10.78 -3.03 -3.15
C PHE A 30 -12.04 -2.94 -2.27
N ILE A 31 -12.13 -1.91 -1.42
CA ILE A 31 -13.19 -1.83 -0.42
C ILE A 31 -14.12 -0.64 -0.66
N ILE A 32 -13.58 0.57 -0.85
CA ILE A 32 -14.36 1.81 -1.03
C ILE A 32 -13.63 2.74 -2.01
N ALA A 33 -14.37 3.34 -2.96
CA ALA A 33 -14.02 4.63 -3.56
C ALA A 33 -15.14 5.62 -3.26
N LYS A 34 -14.80 6.74 -2.64
CA LYS A 34 -15.76 7.83 -2.36
C LYS A 34 -15.09 9.15 -2.68
N GLY A 35 -15.53 9.78 -3.77
CA GLY A 35 -14.90 11.00 -4.29
C GLY A 35 -13.44 10.72 -4.62
N ASP A 36 -12.55 11.51 -4.03
CA ASP A 36 -11.12 11.47 -4.28
C ASP A 36 -10.34 10.47 -3.40
N VAL A 37 -11.04 9.65 -2.61
CA VAL A 37 -10.41 8.69 -1.69
C VAL A 37 -10.69 7.26 -2.13
N HIS A 38 -9.63 6.47 -2.30
CA HIS A 38 -9.69 5.05 -2.63
C HIS A 38 -8.99 4.22 -1.56
N VAL A 39 -9.65 3.18 -1.06
CA VAL A 39 -9.13 2.32 -0.01
C VAL A 39 -8.98 0.89 -0.51
N TYR A 40 -7.77 0.36 -0.37
CA TYR A 40 -7.39 -1.01 -0.71
C TYR A 40 -6.89 -1.73 0.53
N ILE A 41 -7.26 -2.99 0.69
CA ILE A 41 -6.72 -3.86 1.74
C ILE A 41 -6.02 -5.04 1.10
N ILE A 42 -4.76 -5.25 1.47
CA ILE A 42 -3.99 -6.45 1.14
C ILE A 42 -4.02 -7.36 2.35
N GLU A 43 -4.57 -8.56 2.21
CA GLU A 43 -4.60 -9.57 3.28
C GLU A 43 -3.72 -10.76 2.91
N ARG A 44 -2.94 -11.26 3.87
CA ARG A 44 -2.16 -12.49 3.69
C ARG A 44 -2.42 -13.48 4.83
N PHE A 45 -2.87 -14.67 4.45
CA PHE A 45 -3.16 -15.78 5.35
C PHE A 45 -1.95 -16.74 5.33
N PHE A 46 -1.21 -16.84 6.43
CA PHE A 46 -0.10 -17.82 6.53
C PHE A 46 -0.57 -19.15 7.12
N LEU A 47 -1.69 -19.16 7.84
CA LEU A 47 -2.40 -20.35 8.29
C LEU A 47 -3.88 -20.24 7.89
N ARG A 48 -4.49 -21.33 7.42
CA ARG A 48 -5.84 -21.42 6.82
C ARG A 48 -7.01 -20.87 7.66
N SER A 49 -6.77 -20.32 8.86
CA SER A 49 -7.79 -19.95 9.84
C SER A 49 -7.70 -18.51 10.38
N SER A 50 -6.66 -17.72 10.10
CA SER A 50 -6.60 -16.31 10.51
C SER A 50 -5.72 -15.45 9.59
N SER A 51 -6.16 -14.23 9.27
CA SER A 51 -5.32 -13.24 8.59
C SER A 51 -4.21 -12.80 9.55
N ASP A 52 -2.97 -13.18 9.28
CA ASP A 52 -1.84 -12.83 10.15
C ASP A 52 -1.31 -11.42 9.86
N ILE A 53 -1.56 -10.91 8.64
CA ILE A 53 -1.12 -9.59 8.17
C ILE A 53 -2.19 -8.96 7.29
N SER A 54 -2.51 -7.70 7.60
CA SER A 54 -3.36 -6.82 6.81
C SER A 54 -2.62 -5.50 6.55
N ALA A 55 -2.61 -5.05 5.31
CA ALA A 55 -2.16 -3.71 4.95
C ALA A 55 -3.32 -2.92 4.33
N THR A 56 -3.62 -1.76 4.91
CA THR A 56 -4.56 -0.79 4.35
C THR A 56 -3.76 0.27 3.60
N ILE A 57 -4.07 0.42 2.32
CA ILE A 57 -3.51 1.44 1.45
C ILE A 57 -4.63 2.41 1.10
N LEU A 58 -4.49 3.65 1.56
CA LEU A 58 -5.41 4.73 1.26
C LEU A 58 -4.76 5.68 0.26
N PHE A 59 -5.39 5.81 -0.90
CA PHE A 59 -5.03 6.76 -1.93
C PHE A 59 -5.94 7.98 -1.82
N GLU A 60 -5.35 9.16 -1.74
CA GLU A 60 -6.04 10.45 -1.75
C GLU A 60 -5.63 11.20 -3.02
N LEU A 61 -6.53 11.32 -3.99
CA LEU A 61 -6.31 12.09 -5.21
C LEU A 61 -6.47 13.58 -4.90
N LYS A 62 -5.36 14.31 -4.86
CA LYS A 62 -5.43 15.77 -4.68
C LYS A 62 -5.71 16.48 -5.99
N ASN A 63 -5.19 15.92 -7.08
CA ASN A 63 -5.50 16.28 -8.46
C ASN A 63 -4.98 15.17 -9.39
N THR A 64 -5.06 15.39 -10.71
CA THR A 64 -4.60 14.44 -11.72
C THR A 64 -3.15 13.98 -11.54
N ASN A 65 -2.26 14.83 -11.04
CA ASN A 65 -0.82 14.58 -10.96
C ASN A 65 -0.27 14.51 -9.53
N HIS A 66 -1.13 14.62 -8.51
CA HIS A 66 -0.76 14.57 -7.10
C HIS A 66 -1.58 13.52 -6.38
N LEU A 67 -0.89 12.53 -5.84
CA LEU A 67 -1.48 11.40 -5.14
C LEU A 67 -0.85 11.28 -3.75
N GLY A 68 -1.68 11.44 -2.72
CA GLY A 68 -1.33 11.05 -1.35
C GLY A 68 -1.52 9.54 -1.18
N VAL A 69 -0.54 8.87 -0.56
CA VAL A 69 -0.64 7.44 -0.24
C VAL A 69 -0.35 7.25 1.24
N HIS A 70 -1.33 6.72 1.95
CA HIS A 70 -1.23 6.36 3.36
C HIS A 70 -1.24 4.84 3.48
N ILE A 71 -0.16 4.29 4.03
CA ILE A 71 0.06 2.84 4.17
C ILE A 71 0.02 2.51 5.66
N THR A 72 -0.92 1.67 6.07
CA THR A 72 -0.95 1.11 7.43
C THR A 72 -0.85 -0.39 7.35
N ILE A 73 0.19 -0.97 7.95
CA ILE A 73 0.39 -2.43 8.03
C ILE A 73 0.23 -2.87 9.49
N ALA A 74 -0.71 -3.78 9.69
CA ALA A 74 -0.98 -4.43 10.97
C ALA A 74 -0.91 -5.95 10.82
N GLY A 75 -0.62 -6.64 11.92
CA GLY A 75 -0.60 -8.08 11.98
C GLY A 75 -0.60 -8.53 13.43
N GLY A 76 -1.31 -9.62 13.72
CA GLY A 76 -1.60 -10.09 15.06
C GLY A 76 -1.77 -11.59 15.07
N GLY A 77 -0.66 -12.32 14.99
CA GLY A 77 -0.60 -13.76 15.21
C GLY A 77 0.32 -14.06 16.40
N ASN A 78 0.09 -15.19 17.07
CA ASN A 78 0.79 -15.64 18.29
C ASN A 78 2.32 -15.87 18.13
N MET A 79 2.91 -15.58 16.97
CA MET A 79 4.35 -15.67 16.68
C MET A 79 4.90 -14.31 16.21
N TYR A 80 5.16 -13.42 17.17
CA TYR A 80 5.67 -12.06 16.96
C TYR A 80 6.81 -11.96 15.92
N GLY A 81 7.74 -12.92 15.87
CA GLY A 81 8.87 -12.91 14.93
C GLY A 81 8.49 -13.17 13.47
N ILE A 82 7.55 -14.08 13.20
CA ILE A 82 7.11 -14.41 11.83
C ILE A 82 6.27 -13.27 11.27
N THR A 83 5.38 -12.71 12.09
CA THR A 83 4.53 -11.59 11.72
C THR A 83 5.37 -10.35 11.38
N PHE A 84 6.42 -10.06 12.15
CA PHE A 84 7.30 -8.90 11.88
C PHE A 84 8.11 -9.06 10.58
N GLY A 85 8.65 -10.24 10.31
CA GLY A 85 9.38 -10.52 9.06
C GLY A 85 8.49 -10.36 7.83
N ALA A 86 7.27 -10.87 7.88
CA ALA A 86 6.33 -10.77 6.77
C ALA A 86 5.74 -9.35 6.61
N GLN A 87 5.54 -8.58 7.70
CA GLN A 87 5.20 -7.14 7.63
C GLN A 87 6.28 -6.35 6.89
N ASN A 88 7.55 -6.55 7.25
CA ASN A 88 8.68 -5.88 6.59
C ASN A 88 8.84 -6.31 5.13
N SER A 89 8.58 -7.58 4.81
CA SER A 89 8.57 -8.08 3.44
C SER A 89 7.50 -7.38 2.59
N LEU A 90 6.28 -7.23 3.11
CA LEU A 90 5.20 -6.51 2.44
C LEU A 90 5.53 -5.02 2.29
N LEU A 91 6.04 -4.39 3.35
CA LEU A 91 6.51 -3.00 3.29
C LEU A 91 7.59 -2.82 2.22
N LYS A 92 8.56 -3.73 2.15
CA LYS A 92 9.63 -3.70 1.13
C LYS A 92 9.07 -3.85 -0.28
N LYS A 93 8.03 -4.68 -0.48
CA LYS A 93 7.35 -4.81 -1.78
C LYS A 93 6.63 -3.51 -2.16
N LEU A 94 5.88 -2.93 -1.23
CA LEU A 94 5.20 -1.65 -1.41
C LEU A 94 6.19 -0.51 -1.72
N ARG A 95 7.26 -0.38 -0.94
CA ARG A 95 8.32 0.61 -1.20
C ARG A 95 8.91 0.44 -2.59
N LYS A 96 9.29 -0.79 -2.98
CA LYS A 96 9.80 -1.05 -4.34
C LYS A 96 8.82 -0.66 -5.43
N PHE A 97 7.52 -0.85 -5.23
CA PHE A 97 6.50 -0.41 -6.19
C PHE A 97 6.54 1.11 -6.36
N PHE A 98 6.50 1.86 -5.26
CA PHE A 98 6.51 3.32 -5.30
C PHE A 98 7.86 3.90 -5.75
N THR A 99 9.00 3.35 -5.35
CA THR A 99 10.33 3.78 -5.84
C THR A 99 10.51 3.50 -7.34
N LYS A 100 9.97 2.41 -7.89
CA LYS A 100 10.01 2.18 -9.34
C LYS A 100 9.18 3.20 -10.13
N LEU A 101 8.18 3.80 -9.50
CA LEU A 101 7.49 4.95 -10.08
C LEU A 101 8.38 6.19 -9.99
N SER A 102 9.22 6.30 -8.95
CA SER A 102 10.09 7.46 -8.73
C SER A 102 11.38 7.50 -9.55
N ASP A 103 11.89 6.36 -10.03
CA ASP A 103 12.98 6.37 -11.02
C ASP A 103 12.56 7.09 -12.33
N LYS A 104 11.28 7.49 -12.42
CA LYS A 104 10.73 8.39 -13.44
C LYS A 104 10.23 9.74 -12.90
N THR A 105 10.18 9.99 -11.58
CA THR A 105 9.65 11.25 -10.96
C THR A 105 9.97 11.40 -9.46
N ASP A 106 10.12 12.62 -8.93
CA ASP A 106 10.54 12.84 -7.53
C ASP A 106 9.48 12.37 -6.48
N LEU A 107 9.92 11.59 -5.48
CA LEU A 107 9.14 11.23 -4.29
C LEU A 107 9.58 12.10 -3.11
N ILE A 108 8.63 12.68 -2.37
CA ILE A 108 8.89 13.36 -1.10
C ILE A 108 8.40 12.45 0.03
N GLU A 109 9.32 11.81 0.75
CA GLU A 109 9.01 11.13 2.01
C GLU A 109 8.79 12.19 3.11
N LYS A 110 7.64 12.15 3.78
CA LYS A 110 7.41 12.97 4.99
C LYS A 110 7.71 12.09 6.21
N HIS A 111 8.73 12.49 6.97
CA HIS A 111 9.11 11.87 8.26
C HIS A 111 8.32 12.47 9.41
#